data_AF-A0A7C3BWZ7-F1
#
_entry.id   AF-A0A7C3BWZ7-F1
#
_cell.length_a   1.000
_cell.length_b   1.000
_cell.length_c   1.000
_cell.angle_alpha   90.00
_cell.angle_beta   90.00
_cell.angle_gamma   90.00
#
_symmetry.space_group_name_H-M   'P 1'
#
loop_
_entity.id
_entity.type
_entity.pdbx_description
1 polymer ?
#
loop_
_entity_poly.entity_id
_entity_poly.type
_entity_poly.pdbx_seq_one_letter_code
_entity_poly.pdbx_strand_id
1 'polypeptide(L)'
;LNTLPEDEEILVYCYTGQSASFAAAVLGVLGYDVQNLLHGMSSWSADADVYVKRFNAEAHQGDFKTETAAQDGSSYDYPELENTSSTSDSAIIEAAATSFSPKYIEASALNIKIAEGEDMTILSVRGATDYAAGHIPGAINIGLDSLADNLNKLDPDSPVYVYCYTGHSAAQAASLLNMLGYDAYSLKFGMCSWTSDTAVNAGKCFSAAGVQDYNVEK
;
A
#
# COMPACT_ATOMS: atom_id res chain seq x y z
N LEU A 1 9.77 -4.46 19.85
CA LEU A 1 9.76 -3.03 20.21
C LEU A 1 10.87 -2.71 21.18
N ASN A 2 10.94 -3.32 22.37
CA ASN A 2 11.95 -3.07 23.42
C ASN A 2 13.44 -3.26 23.05
N THR A 3 13.76 -3.61 21.80
CA THR A 3 15.13 -3.81 21.30
C THR A 3 15.46 -2.91 20.12
N LEU A 4 14.50 -2.11 19.64
CA LEU A 4 14.74 -1.16 18.55
C LEU A 4 15.32 0.13 19.14
N PRO A 5 16.26 0.78 18.45
CA PRO A 5 16.80 2.06 18.90
C PRO A 5 15.72 3.15 18.78
N GLU A 6 15.57 3.96 19.82
CA GLU A 6 14.58 5.07 19.86
C GLU A 6 15.13 6.36 19.22
N ASP A 7 16.45 6.55 19.23
CA ASP A 7 17.14 7.76 18.76
C ASP A 7 17.94 7.55 17.47
N GLU A 8 17.73 6.44 16.76
CA GLU A 8 18.41 6.14 15.49
C GLU A 8 17.41 5.90 14.37
N GLU A 9 17.82 6.23 13.14
CA GLU A 9 17.05 5.91 11.94
C GLU A 9 16.98 4.39 11.75
N ILE A 10 15.77 3.86 11.59
CA ILE A 10 15.51 2.46 11.30
C ILE A 10 15.25 2.28 9.81
N LEU A 11 16.14 1.60 9.09
CA LEU A 11 15.88 1.18 7.72
C LEU A 11 15.23 -0.20 7.70
N VAL A 12 13.98 -0.27 7.22
CA VAL A 12 13.31 -1.55 6.94
C VAL A 12 13.37 -1.89 5.46
N TYR A 13 13.45 -3.18 5.16
CA TYR A 13 13.35 -3.68 3.80
C TYR A 13 12.75 -5.09 3.77
N CYS A 14 12.26 -5.46 2.60
CA CYS A 14 11.91 -6.84 2.28
C CYS A 14 12.37 -7.12 0.84
N TYR A 15 11.87 -8.15 0.19
CA TYR A 15 12.23 -8.42 -1.20
C TYR A 15 11.81 -7.30 -2.17
N THR A 16 10.61 -6.75 -2.02
CA THR A 16 10.00 -5.80 -2.97
C THR A 16 9.74 -4.42 -2.39
N GLY A 17 10.07 -4.20 -1.12
CA GLY A 17 9.77 -2.99 -0.34
C GLY A 17 8.30 -2.84 0.07
N GLN A 18 7.37 -3.56 -0.56
CA GLN A 18 5.93 -3.41 -0.26
C GLN A 18 5.57 -3.93 1.14
N SER A 19 6.01 -5.15 1.53
CA SER A 19 5.69 -5.66 2.88
C SER A 19 6.38 -4.88 3.99
N ALA A 20 7.60 -4.39 3.74
CA ALA A 20 8.31 -3.50 4.66
C ALA A 20 7.60 -2.14 4.82
N SER A 21 6.85 -1.69 3.80
CA SER A 21 6.04 -0.46 3.91
C SER A 21 4.94 -0.58 4.98
N PHE A 22 4.38 -1.77 5.19
CA PHE A 22 3.42 -1.97 6.28
C PHE A 22 4.10 -1.84 7.65
N ALA A 23 5.29 -2.43 7.83
CA ALA A 23 6.06 -2.30 9.06
C ALA A 23 6.51 -0.85 9.31
N ALA A 24 6.93 -0.13 8.27
CA ALA A 24 7.29 1.28 8.36
C ALA A 24 6.12 2.14 8.86
N ALA A 25 4.90 1.89 8.39
CA ALA A 25 3.72 2.61 8.90
C ALA A 25 3.51 2.38 10.40
N VAL A 26 3.60 1.12 10.87
CA VAL A 26 3.46 0.79 12.30
C VAL A 26 4.55 1.47 13.13
N LEU A 27 5.81 1.37 12.70
CA LEU A 27 6.94 1.97 13.43
C LEU A 27 6.83 3.50 13.49
N GLY A 28 6.40 4.15 12.39
CA GLY A 28 6.19 5.59 12.37
C GLY A 28 5.08 6.05 13.32
N VAL A 29 3.97 5.30 13.42
CA VAL A 29 2.91 5.57 14.41
C VAL A 29 3.42 5.45 15.85
N LEU A 30 4.35 4.52 16.08
CA LEU A 30 4.99 4.32 17.39
C LEU A 30 6.10 5.34 17.69
N GLY A 31 6.34 6.31 16.79
CA GLY A 31 7.29 7.42 17.00
C GLY A 31 8.72 7.13 16.57
N TYR A 32 8.99 5.98 15.93
CA TYR A 32 10.33 5.69 15.40
C TYR A 32 10.58 6.47 14.11
N ASP A 33 11.80 6.98 13.95
CA ASP A 33 12.31 7.46 12.67
C ASP A 33 12.60 6.25 11.77
N VAL A 34 11.76 6.02 10.75
CA VAL A 34 11.80 4.81 9.94
C VAL A 34 11.78 5.13 8.45
N GLN A 35 12.73 4.54 7.73
CA GLN A 35 12.81 4.57 6.28
C GLN A 35 12.53 3.19 5.70
N ASN A 36 12.01 3.15 4.48
CA ASN A 36 11.82 1.90 3.74
C ASN A 36 12.63 1.91 2.45
N LEU A 37 13.39 0.85 2.20
CA LEU A 37 14.13 0.68 0.97
C LEU A 37 13.17 0.50 -0.22
N LEU A 38 13.13 1.49 -1.11
CA LEU A 38 12.28 1.45 -2.30
C LEU A 38 12.63 0.25 -3.19
N HIS A 39 11.62 -0.55 -3.51
CA HIS A 39 11.73 -1.85 -4.20
C HIS A 39 12.50 -2.93 -3.42
N GLY A 40 12.90 -2.67 -2.17
CA GLY A 40 13.54 -3.62 -1.28
C GLY A 40 14.85 -4.19 -1.85
N MET A 41 15.17 -5.43 -1.50
CA MET A 41 16.35 -6.11 -2.01
C MET A 41 16.38 -6.25 -3.54
N SER A 42 15.23 -6.14 -4.21
CA SER A 42 15.16 -6.17 -5.68
C SER A 42 15.87 -4.99 -6.34
N SER A 43 15.98 -3.83 -5.69
CA SER A 43 16.79 -2.70 -6.21
C SER A 43 18.24 -2.73 -5.73
N TRP A 44 18.51 -3.45 -4.64
CA TRP A 44 19.83 -3.52 -4.01
C TRP A 44 20.82 -4.36 -4.80
N SER A 45 20.47 -5.61 -5.13
CA SER A 45 21.41 -6.56 -5.74
C SER A 45 20.81 -7.30 -6.93
N ALA A 46 21.65 -7.58 -7.93
CA ALA A 46 21.30 -8.44 -9.06
C ALA A 46 21.65 -9.93 -8.81
N ASP A 47 22.15 -10.29 -7.61
CA ASP A 47 22.42 -11.68 -7.22
C ASP A 47 21.13 -12.52 -7.16
N ALA A 48 21.03 -13.52 -8.03
CA ALA A 48 19.85 -14.39 -8.17
C ALA A 48 19.48 -15.16 -6.91
N ASP A 49 20.45 -15.39 -6.02
CA ASP A 49 20.20 -16.06 -4.74
C ASP A 49 19.59 -15.12 -3.70
N VAL A 50 19.76 -13.80 -3.88
CA VAL A 50 19.27 -12.75 -2.98
C VAL A 50 17.97 -12.12 -3.49
N TYR A 51 17.81 -11.93 -4.80
CA TYR A 51 16.67 -11.20 -5.39
C TYR A 51 15.41 -12.06 -5.67
N VAL A 52 15.29 -13.27 -5.15
CA VAL A 52 14.28 -14.31 -5.55
C VAL A 52 12.80 -13.90 -5.72
N LYS A 53 12.33 -12.78 -5.15
CA LYS A 53 10.95 -12.27 -5.31
C LYS A 53 10.96 -10.81 -5.77
N ARG A 54 10.45 -10.53 -6.97
CA ARG A 54 10.36 -9.17 -7.52
C ARG A 54 9.12 -8.96 -8.37
N PHE A 55 8.82 -7.68 -8.61
CA PHE A 55 7.94 -7.33 -9.72
C PHE A 55 8.58 -7.79 -11.04
N ASN A 56 7.75 -8.42 -11.86
CA ASN A 56 8.08 -8.88 -13.21
C ASN A 56 6.84 -8.57 -14.06
N ALA A 57 7.01 -7.76 -15.11
CA ALA A 57 5.90 -7.33 -15.94
C ALA A 57 5.16 -8.51 -16.59
N GLU A 58 5.89 -9.47 -17.17
CA GLU A 58 5.32 -10.65 -17.84
C GLU A 58 4.44 -11.50 -16.90
N ALA A 59 4.83 -11.59 -15.62
CA ALA A 59 4.13 -12.41 -14.63
C ALA A 59 3.03 -11.65 -13.88
N HIS A 60 3.10 -10.31 -13.81
CA HIS A 60 2.28 -9.53 -12.87
C HIS A 60 1.50 -8.37 -13.51
N GLN A 61 1.78 -7.95 -14.75
CA GLN A 61 0.97 -6.94 -15.45
C GLN A 61 -0.21 -7.57 -16.16
N GLY A 62 -1.41 -7.06 -15.88
CA GLY A 62 -2.65 -7.57 -16.46
C GLY A 62 -3.24 -6.76 -17.62
N ASP A 63 -2.78 -5.54 -17.87
CA ASP A 63 -3.33 -4.62 -18.88
C ASP A 63 -4.87 -4.50 -18.82
N PHE A 64 -5.38 -4.35 -17.60
CA PHE A 64 -6.81 -4.20 -17.35
C PHE A 64 -7.32 -2.81 -17.74
N LYS A 65 -8.65 -2.70 -17.92
CA LYS A 65 -9.32 -1.44 -18.29
C LYS A 65 -8.92 -0.31 -17.34
N THR A 66 -8.71 0.88 -17.88
CA THR A 66 -8.56 2.12 -17.11
C THR A 66 -9.66 3.12 -17.46
N GLU A 67 -9.89 4.08 -16.57
CA GLU A 67 -10.81 5.20 -16.74
C GLU A 67 -10.11 6.53 -16.48
N THR A 68 -10.67 7.62 -16.99
CA THR A 68 -10.15 8.99 -16.79
C THR A 68 -11.17 9.93 -16.17
N ALA A 69 -12.44 9.50 -16.09
CA ALA A 69 -13.51 10.27 -15.47
C ALA A 69 -13.40 10.15 -13.95
N ALA A 70 -13.14 11.29 -13.28
CA ALA A 70 -13.02 11.33 -11.83
C ALA A 70 -14.29 10.81 -11.15
N GLN A 71 -14.09 10.06 -10.07
CA GLN A 71 -15.15 9.60 -9.18
C GLN A 71 -15.10 10.39 -7.88
N ASP A 72 -16.26 10.85 -7.45
CA ASP A 72 -16.43 11.47 -6.13
C ASP A 72 -16.77 10.40 -5.10
N GLY A 73 -16.19 10.52 -3.90
CA GLY A 73 -16.59 9.71 -2.76
C GLY A 73 -17.93 10.16 -2.20
N SER A 74 -18.73 9.20 -1.72
CA SER A 74 -19.84 9.48 -0.82
C SER A 74 -19.33 9.87 0.57
N SER A 75 -20.20 10.34 1.47
CA SER A 75 -19.84 10.56 2.88
C SER A 75 -20.45 9.47 3.74
N TYR A 76 -19.67 8.96 4.69
CA TYR A 76 -20.00 7.88 5.60
C TYR A 76 -19.67 8.27 7.04
N ASP A 77 -20.26 7.53 7.98
CA ASP A 77 -19.84 7.56 9.38
C ASP A 77 -18.47 6.88 9.55
N TYR A 78 -17.79 7.15 10.67
CA TYR A 78 -16.52 6.51 10.99
C TYR A 78 -16.73 5.11 11.57
N PRO A 79 -15.79 4.18 11.36
CA PRO A 79 -15.84 2.86 11.99
C PRO A 79 -15.78 2.96 13.52
N GLU A 80 -16.44 2.02 14.20
CA GLU A 80 -16.28 1.83 15.63
C GLU A 80 -14.92 1.16 15.92
N LEU A 81 -14.09 1.80 16.75
CA LEU A 81 -12.79 1.27 17.14
C LEU A 81 -12.92 0.39 18.39
N GLU A 82 -13.01 -0.92 18.20
CA GLU A 82 -13.07 -1.91 19.29
C GLU A 82 -11.77 -2.73 19.34
N ASN A 83 -10.64 -2.09 19.65
CA ASN A 83 -9.34 -2.77 19.72
C ASN A 83 -9.10 -3.45 21.08
N THR A 84 -9.55 -2.85 22.19
CA THR A 84 -9.45 -3.42 23.53
C THR A 84 -10.42 -2.71 24.49
N SER A 85 -10.86 -3.41 25.54
CA SER A 85 -11.59 -2.81 26.67
C SER A 85 -10.65 -2.29 27.78
N SER A 86 -9.34 -2.43 27.58
CA SER A 86 -8.33 -1.94 28.53
C SER A 86 -8.11 -0.44 28.42
N THR A 87 -7.87 0.22 29.56
CA THR A 87 -7.48 1.63 29.63
C THR A 87 -5.97 1.84 29.82
N SER A 88 -5.19 0.75 29.82
CA SER A 88 -3.73 0.82 29.94
C SER A 88 -3.08 1.15 28.61
N ASP A 89 -2.26 2.19 28.55
CA ASP A 89 -1.52 2.62 27.34
C ASP A 89 -0.83 1.44 26.65
N SER A 90 -0.11 0.62 27.42
CA SER A 90 0.61 -0.56 26.91
C SER A 90 -0.32 -1.59 26.28
N ALA A 91 -1.50 -1.83 26.86
CA ALA A 91 -2.46 -2.80 26.36
C ALA A 91 -3.20 -2.29 25.13
N ILE A 92 -3.46 -0.98 25.05
CA ILE A 92 -4.02 -0.32 23.87
C ILE A 92 -3.03 -0.40 22.71
N ILE A 93 -1.76 -0.07 22.96
CA ILE A 93 -0.69 -0.17 21.95
C ILE A 93 -0.50 -1.62 21.50
N GLU A 94 -0.47 -2.58 22.42
CA GLU A 94 -0.34 -4.00 22.10
C GLU A 94 -1.54 -4.51 21.28
N ALA A 95 -2.77 -4.14 21.64
CA ALA A 95 -3.97 -4.51 20.89
C ALA A 95 -3.97 -3.92 19.47
N ALA A 96 -3.56 -2.66 19.30
CA ALA A 96 -3.41 -2.04 17.99
C ALA A 96 -2.31 -2.73 17.17
N ALA A 97 -1.16 -3.02 17.78
CA ALA A 97 -0.02 -3.65 17.12
C ALA A 97 -0.27 -5.13 16.76
N THR A 98 -1.09 -5.85 17.53
CA THR A 98 -1.41 -7.27 17.27
C THR A 98 -2.60 -7.44 16.31
N SER A 99 -3.49 -6.45 16.23
CA SER A 99 -4.56 -6.40 15.22
C SER A 99 -4.03 -6.11 13.81
N PHE A 100 -2.78 -5.64 13.70
CA PHE A 100 -2.13 -5.38 12.42
C PHE A 100 -1.87 -6.68 11.65
N SER A 101 -2.47 -6.77 10.46
CA SER A 101 -2.23 -7.87 9.52
C SER A 101 -2.11 -7.30 8.11
N PRO A 102 -0.95 -7.44 7.44
CA PRO A 102 -0.79 -7.01 6.05
C PRO A 102 -1.74 -7.75 5.11
N LYS A 103 -2.66 -7.01 4.50
CA LYS A 103 -3.64 -7.52 3.55
C LYS A 103 -3.30 -7.07 2.12
N TYR A 104 -3.40 -8.00 1.18
CA TYR A 104 -3.10 -7.77 -0.22
C TYR A 104 -4.23 -8.26 -1.12
N ILE A 105 -4.36 -7.63 -2.29
CA ILE A 105 -5.12 -8.16 -3.40
C ILE A 105 -4.27 -8.18 -4.67
N GLU A 106 -4.40 -9.24 -5.47
CA GLU A 106 -3.80 -9.33 -6.80
C GLU A 106 -4.65 -8.55 -7.81
N ALA A 107 -4.04 -7.94 -8.82
CA ALA A 107 -4.75 -7.12 -9.80
C ALA A 107 -5.84 -7.90 -10.56
N SER A 108 -5.58 -9.15 -10.89
CA SER A 108 -6.57 -10.04 -11.52
C SER A 108 -7.78 -10.32 -10.63
N ALA A 109 -7.56 -10.50 -9.32
CA ALA A 109 -8.64 -10.70 -8.36
C ALA A 109 -9.49 -9.44 -8.21
N LEU A 110 -8.87 -8.25 -8.09
CA LEU A 110 -9.60 -6.99 -8.04
C LEU A 110 -10.40 -6.75 -9.34
N ASN A 111 -9.82 -7.05 -10.50
CA ASN A 111 -10.53 -6.93 -11.78
C ASN A 111 -11.78 -7.84 -11.86
N ILE A 112 -11.73 -9.04 -11.27
CA ILE A 112 -12.91 -9.92 -11.17
C ILE A 112 -13.98 -9.27 -10.29
N LYS A 113 -13.62 -8.76 -9.10
CA LYS A 113 -14.56 -8.08 -8.20
C LYS A 113 -15.28 -6.91 -8.87
N ILE A 114 -14.53 -6.14 -9.67
CA ILE A 114 -15.09 -5.02 -10.46
C ILE A 114 -16.09 -5.54 -11.50
N ALA A 115 -15.75 -6.61 -12.21
CA ALA A 115 -16.61 -7.21 -13.22
C ALA A 115 -17.89 -7.82 -12.62
N GLU A 116 -17.82 -8.32 -11.39
CA GLU A 116 -18.95 -8.87 -10.64
C GLU A 116 -19.81 -7.79 -9.95
N GLY A 117 -19.34 -6.55 -9.92
CA GLY A 117 -20.04 -5.43 -9.27
C GLY A 117 -20.14 -5.60 -7.76
N GLU A 118 -19.12 -6.19 -7.13
CA GLU A 118 -19.03 -6.27 -5.68
C GLU A 118 -18.98 -4.87 -5.05
N ASP A 119 -19.56 -4.74 -3.86
CA ASP A 119 -19.51 -3.50 -3.09
C ASP A 119 -18.14 -3.33 -2.44
N MET A 120 -17.49 -2.20 -2.70
CA MET A 120 -16.13 -1.89 -2.29
C MET A 120 -15.78 -0.44 -2.59
N THR A 121 -14.78 0.09 -1.88
CA THR A 121 -14.09 1.32 -2.26
C THR A 121 -12.76 1.01 -2.93
N ILE A 122 -12.51 1.55 -4.13
CA ILE A 122 -11.19 1.51 -4.76
C ILE A 122 -10.53 2.88 -4.58
N LEU A 123 -9.38 2.92 -3.91
CA LEU A 123 -8.72 4.15 -3.49
C LEU A 123 -7.37 4.33 -4.18
N SER A 124 -7.26 5.35 -5.02
CA SER A 124 -5.98 5.83 -5.55
C SER A 124 -5.35 6.83 -4.58
N VAL A 125 -4.16 6.51 -4.06
CA VAL A 125 -3.32 7.48 -3.31
C VAL A 125 -2.23 8.13 -4.17
N ARG A 126 -2.32 7.97 -5.51
CA ARG A 126 -1.44 8.67 -6.46
C ARG A 126 -1.78 10.16 -6.53
N GLY A 127 -0.87 10.95 -7.11
CA GLY A 127 -1.14 12.36 -7.40
C GLY A 127 -2.29 12.53 -8.39
N ALA A 128 -3.07 13.61 -8.22
CA ALA A 128 -4.28 13.87 -9.01
C ALA A 128 -4.03 13.88 -10.52
N THR A 129 -2.88 14.42 -10.96
CA THR A 129 -2.49 14.42 -12.38
C THR A 129 -2.37 13.01 -12.96
N ASP A 130 -1.70 12.10 -12.25
CA ASP A 130 -1.50 10.72 -12.72
C ASP A 130 -2.78 9.89 -12.61
N TYR A 131 -3.63 10.20 -11.62
CA TYR A 131 -4.98 9.64 -11.55
C TYR A 131 -5.83 10.09 -12.75
N ALA A 132 -5.80 11.37 -13.11
CA ALA A 132 -6.54 11.90 -14.26
C ALA A 132 -6.03 11.37 -15.61
N ALA A 133 -4.73 11.06 -15.71
CA ALA A 133 -4.15 10.42 -16.89
C ALA A 133 -4.69 9.00 -17.12
N GLY A 134 -5.13 8.33 -16.05
CA GLY A 134 -5.82 7.05 -16.09
C GLY A 134 -5.81 6.39 -14.72
N HIS A 135 -6.87 5.68 -14.37
CA HIS A 135 -7.03 5.01 -13.07
C HIS A 135 -7.85 3.72 -13.18
N ILE A 136 -7.82 2.92 -12.12
CA ILE A 136 -8.66 1.72 -11.99
C ILE A 136 -10.14 2.12 -12.03
N PRO A 137 -11.01 1.44 -12.80
CA PRO A 137 -12.42 1.78 -12.91
C PRO A 137 -13.12 1.92 -11.56
N GLY A 138 -13.93 2.96 -11.40
CA GLY A 138 -14.64 3.24 -10.15
C GLY A 138 -13.77 3.76 -8.98
N ALA A 139 -12.46 3.96 -9.19
CA ALA A 139 -11.59 4.43 -8.12
C ALA A 139 -11.80 5.91 -7.80
N ILE A 140 -11.83 6.26 -6.52
CA ILE A 140 -11.72 7.64 -6.04
C ILE A 140 -10.24 8.02 -5.85
N ASN A 141 -9.93 9.32 -5.79
CA ASN A 141 -8.58 9.81 -5.52
C ASN A 141 -8.50 10.62 -4.23
N ILE A 142 -7.73 10.11 -3.27
CA ILE A 142 -7.35 10.83 -2.05
C ILE A 142 -5.86 10.58 -1.87
N GLY A 143 -5.05 11.62 -2.03
CA GLY A 143 -3.60 11.51 -1.84
C GLY A 143 -3.26 11.07 -0.42
N LEU A 144 -2.10 10.42 -0.24
CA LEU A 144 -1.68 9.92 1.08
C LEU A 144 -1.68 11.03 2.15
N ASP A 145 -1.17 12.21 1.80
CA ASP A 145 -1.07 13.36 2.71
C ASP A 145 -2.43 13.94 3.14
N SER A 146 -3.48 13.70 2.36
CA SER A 146 -4.84 14.18 2.67
C SER A 146 -5.77 13.06 3.14
N LEU A 147 -5.27 11.82 3.30
CA LEU A 147 -6.08 10.66 3.64
C LEU A 147 -6.78 10.83 5.00
N ALA A 148 -6.05 11.29 6.01
CA ALA A 148 -6.59 11.49 7.37
C ALA A 148 -7.79 12.47 7.39
N ASP A 149 -7.74 13.52 6.59
CA ASP A 149 -8.81 14.53 6.49
C ASP A 149 -10.03 14.07 5.68
N ASN A 150 -9.94 12.92 5.01
CA ASN A 150 -10.95 12.42 4.08
C ASN A 150 -11.43 11.00 4.43
N LEU A 151 -11.20 10.54 5.65
CA LEU A 151 -11.65 9.22 6.12
C LEU A 151 -13.17 9.03 6.01
N ASN A 152 -13.94 10.12 6.14
CA ASN A 152 -15.39 10.10 5.96
C ASN A 152 -15.82 9.79 4.53
N LYS A 153 -14.89 9.73 3.56
CA LYS A 153 -15.19 9.32 2.18
C LYS A 153 -15.09 7.81 1.96
N LEU A 154 -14.71 7.07 2.99
CA LEU A 154 -14.54 5.64 2.96
C LEU A 154 -15.68 5.01 3.75
N ASP A 155 -16.37 4.07 3.13
CA ASP A 155 -17.41 3.30 3.78
C ASP A 155 -16.76 2.34 4.80
N PRO A 156 -17.11 2.41 6.10
CA PRO A 156 -16.58 1.49 7.10
C PRO A 156 -17.09 0.05 6.93
N ASP A 157 -18.21 -0.15 6.24
CA ASP A 157 -18.88 -1.45 6.11
C ASP A 157 -18.48 -2.23 4.85
N SER A 158 -17.64 -1.65 3.98
CA SER A 158 -17.16 -2.28 2.74
C SER A 158 -15.63 -2.28 2.63
N PRO A 159 -15.04 -3.26 1.91
CA PRO A 159 -13.59 -3.35 1.79
C PRO A 159 -13.00 -2.18 1.00
N VAL A 160 -11.82 -1.72 1.43
CA VAL A 160 -11.08 -0.63 0.77
C VAL A 160 -9.84 -1.18 0.06
N TYR A 161 -9.85 -1.17 -1.27
CA TYR A 161 -8.71 -1.58 -2.10
C TYR A 161 -7.85 -0.38 -2.47
N VAL A 162 -6.71 -0.23 -1.80
CA VAL A 162 -5.81 0.92 -1.95
C VAL A 162 -4.71 0.63 -2.95
N TYR A 163 -4.42 1.57 -3.84
CA TYR A 163 -3.28 1.47 -4.75
C TYR A 163 -2.54 2.81 -4.91
N CYS A 164 -1.23 2.70 -5.13
CA CYS A 164 -0.37 3.78 -5.56
C CYS A 164 0.33 3.33 -6.85
N TYR A 165 1.51 3.86 -7.17
CA TYR A 165 2.25 3.43 -8.35
C TYR A 165 2.79 1.99 -8.23
N THR A 166 3.43 1.68 -7.10
CA THR A 166 4.22 0.45 -6.90
C THR A 166 3.78 -0.38 -5.68
N GLY A 167 2.70 0.02 -5.04
CA GLY A 167 2.14 -0.65 -3.85
C GLY A 167 2.72 -0.19 -2.49
N HIS A 168 3.79 0.60 -2.45
CA HIS A 168 4.47 0.99 -1.20
C HIS A 168 3.64 1.94 -0.35
N SER A 169 3.33 3.14 -0.88
CA SER A 169 2.44 4.09 -0.19
C SER A 169 1.04 3.54 0.04
N ALA A 170 0.56 2.64 -0.83
CA ALA A 170 -0.71 1.96 -0.62
C ALA A 170 -0.68 1.00 0.57
N ALA A 171 0.45 0.31 0.80
CA ALA A 171 0.65 -0.53 1.98
C ALA A 171 0.67 0.30 3.27
N GLN A 172 1.27 1.49 3.24
CA GLN A 172 1.21 2.43 4.37
C GLN A 172 -0.22 2.91 4.64
N ALA A 173 -0.93 3.36 3.59
CA ALA A 173 -2.33 3.77 3.69
C ALA A 173 -3.22 2.63 4.20
N ALA A 174 -3.09 1.42 3.66
CA ALA A 174 -3.85 0.26 4.13
C ALA A 174 -3.54 -0.05 5.60
N SER A 175 -2.29 0.09 6.05
CA SER A 175 -1.94 -0.10 7.46
C SER A 175 -2.66 0.90 8.36
N LEU A 176 -2.63 2.18 8.00
CA LEU A 176 -3.34 3.25 8.72
C LEU A 176 -4.85 2.95 8.77
N LEU A 177 -5.46 2.62 7.63
CA LEU A 177 -6.89 2.33 7.55
C LEU A 177 -7.29 1.11 8.41
N ASN A 178 -6.50 0.03 8.40
CA ASN A 178 -6.78 -1.13 9.27
C ASN A 178 -6.65 -0.78 10.76
N MET A 179 -5.69 0.07 11.16
CA MET A 179 -5.61 0.56 12.55
C MET A 179 -6.81 1.40 12.95
N LEU A 180 -7.40 2.06 11.97
CA LEU A 180 -8.61 2.85 12.13
C LEU A 180 -9.89 2.03 11.92
N GLY A 181 -9.84 0.70 11.89
CA GLY A 181 -11.03 -0.16 11.86
C GLY A 181 -11.63 -0.43 10.47
N TYR A 182 -11.02 0.06 9.39
CA TYR A 182 -11.46 -0.26 8.02
C TYR A 182 -10.88 -1.60 7.54
N ASP A 183 -11.62 -2.35 6.71
CA ASP A 183 -11.09 -3.55 6.05
C ASP A 183 -10.29 -3.18 4.78
N ALA A 184 -9.03 -2.78 4.95
CA ALA A 184 -8.22 -2.25 3.85
C ALA A 184 -7.17 -3.25 3.31
N TYR A 185 -7.01 -3.29 1.98
CA TYR A 185 -6.07 -4.14 1.27
C TYR A 185 -5.17 -3.29 0.37
N SER A 186 -3.87 -3.64 0.29
CA SER A 186 -2.95 -3.04 -0.67
C SER A 186 -2.98 -3.80 -1.99
N LEU A 187 -3.16 -3.10 -3.12
CA LEU A 187 -2.97 -3.70 -4.44
C LEU A 187 -1.50 -4.08 -4.62
N LYS A 188 -1.22 -5.37 -4.82
CA LYS A 188 0.13 -5.86 -4.98
C LYS A 188 0.79 -5.23 -6.21
N PHE A 189 1.97 -4.67 -6.01
CA PHE A 189 2.72 -3.88 -7.01
C PHE A 189 2.01 -2.61 -7.54
N GLY A 190 0.87 -2.18 -6.98
CA GLY A 190 0.19 -0.94 -7.34
C GLY A 190 -0.28 -0.89 -8.80
N MET A 191 -0.38 0.32 -9.36
CA MET A 191 -0.81 0.53 -10.76
C MET A 191 0.08 -0.22 -11.76
N CYS A 192 1.33 -0.49 -11.39
CA CYS A 192 2.25 -1.28 -12.19
C CYS A 192 1.85 -2.74 -12.38
N SER A 193 1.00 -3.35 -11.55
CA SER A 193 0.38 -4.66 -11.88
C SER A 193 -0.90 -4.52 -12.70
N TRP A 194 -1.52 -3.34 -12.70
CA TRP A 194 -2.79 -3.10 -13.39
C TRP A 194 -2.61 -2.92 -14.89
N THR A 195 -1.69 -2.06 -15.30
CA THR A 195 -1.46 -1.70 -16.71
C THR A 195 0.03 -1.56 -17.00
N SER A 196 0.41 -1.69 -18.27
CA SER A 196 1.73 -1.39 -18.82
C SER A 196 1.83 0.04 -19.39
N ASP A 197 0.70 0.78 -19.46
CA ASP A 197 0.68 2.13 -20.01
C ASP A 197 1.56 3.08 -19.18
N THR A 198 2.66 3.53 -19.79
CA THR A 198 3.63 4.41 -19.13
C THR A 198 3.10 5.81 -18.82
N ALA A 199 2.08 6.29 -19.53
CA ALA A 199 1.42 7.55 -19.23
C ALA A 199 0.57 7.44 -17.94
N VAL A 200 -0.04 6.28 -17.73
CA VAL A 200 -0.84 5.99 -16.53
C VAL A 200 0.05 5.64 -15.32
N ASN A 201 1.11 4.88 -15.54
CA ASN A 201 2.04 4.46 -14.48
C ASN A 201 3.10 5.52 -14.14
N ALA A 202 3.15 6.62 -14.88
CA ALA A 202 4.15 7.69 -14.75
C ALA A 202 5.61 7.19 -14.82
N GLY A 203 5.86 6.07 -15.51
CA GLY A 203 7.19 5.45 -15.61
C GLY A 203 7.78 4.95 -14.27
N LYS A 204 6.96 4.77 -13.23
CA LYS A 204 7.43 4.44 -11.86
C LYS A 204 7.56 2.94 -11.58
N CYS A 205 7.29 2.09 -12.57
CA CYS A 205 7.40 0.65 -12.38
C CYS A 205 8.84 0.21 -12.19
N PHE A 206 9.03 -0.81 -11.34
CA PHE A 206 10.34 -1.40 -11.12
C PHE A 206 10.92 -1.87 -12.46
N SER A 207 12.20 -1.58 -12.68
CA SER A 207 12.98 -2.05 -13.83
C SER A 207 14.26 -2.72 -13.36
N ALA A 208 14.52 -3.93 -13.87
CA ALA A 208 15.76 -4.65 -13.60
C ALA A 208 17.00 -3.90 -14.08
N ALA A 209 16.87 -2.99 -15.06
CA ALA A 209 17.97 -2.15 -15.52
C ALA A 209 18.39 -1.08 -14.51
N GLY A 210 17.55 -0.78 -13.50
CA GLY A 210 17.83 0.22 -12.47
C GLY A 210 18.49 -0.33 -11.21
N VAL A 211 18.76 -1.64 -11.15
CA VAL A 211 19.38 -2.31 -10.00
C VAL A 211 20.82 -1.81 -9.81
N GLN A 212 21.19 -1.48 -8.57
CA GLN A 212 22.48 -0.85 -8.26
C GLN A 212 23.63 -1.85 -8.07
N ASP A 213 23.31 -3.11 -7.78
CA ASP A 213 24.24 -4.21 -7.53
C ASP A 213 25.23 -3.94 -6.39
N TYR A 214 24.70 -3.47 -5.27
CA TYR A 214 25.45 -3.29 -4.04
C TYR A 214 25.79 -4.62 -3.37
N ASN A 215 26.84 -4.60 -2.54
CA ASN A 215 27.31 -5.76 -1.79
C ASN A 215 26.22 -6.33 -0.87
N VAL A 216 26.20 -7.66 -0.76
CA VAL A 216 25.33 -8.40 0.16
C VAL A 216 26.20 -9.23 1.09
N GLU A 217 25.95 -9.12 2.39
CA GLU A 217 26.57 -10.00 3.39
C GLU A 217 25.84 -11.35 3.40
N LYS A 218 26.59 -12.46 3.39
CA LYS A 218 26.07 -13.83 3.33
C LYS A 218 26.38 -14.58 4.62
#